data_AF-A0A665WBQ7-F1
#
_entry.id   AF-A0A665WBQ7-F1
#
_cell.length_a   1.000
_cell.length_b   1.000
_cell.length_c   1.000
_cell.angle_alpha   90.00
_cell.angle_beta   90.00
_cell.angle_gamma   90.00
#
_symmetry.space_group_name_H-M   'P 1'
#
loop_
_entity.id
_entity.type
_entity.pdbx_description
1 polymer ?
#
loop_
_entity_poly.entity_id
_entity_poly.type
_entity_poly.pdbx_seq_one_letter_code
_entity_poly.pdbx_strand_id
1 'polypeptide(L)'
;MAAPLDDMFSFCVDPGKVASSVEVRFIDNIKGKGLFAKRSIKKGESIFTERPLICAQFLWNALYKYKACEFCLRALETAEENARRLSGIPGLSLPHPELCRVRQELHQACPQCQVMYCSSECRQAAADQYHRVLCLGPSQGDPDHPINKLKDAWRSMHYPPETSSIMLMARMVAVVKQAKDKAHWQKLFSHFCSRTANEEDEIAHKLLGEQFRGQLALLQSLFKAALYDDHLSWWFVPEGFRSLFALVGTNGQGIGTSSLSQWVHACDALELSAQQREQLDSFIDQLYKDIEKETGDFLNCEGSGLFLLQSSCNHSCIPNAEASFPDNNFLLHLSALSDINPGEEICISYLDCCQRDRSRHSRHKILRENYLFVCSCPKCTSQIDELDVTSEEEEEEGEAEGETEGDEMEDEMTDV
;
A
#
# COMPACT_ATOMS: atom_id res chain seq x y z
N MET A 1 24.71 8.09 18.16
CA MET A 1 23.84 8.97 18.97
C MET A 1 22.48 8.98 18.32
N ALA A 2 21.45 8.46 18.98
CA ALA A 2 20.09 8.44 18.44
C ALA A 2 19.60 9.88 18.24
N ALA A 3 19.10 10.21 17.06
CA ALA A 3 18.48 11.51 16.80
C ALA A 3 17.24 11.66 17.71
N PRO A 4 17.03 12.81 18.37
CA PRO A 4 15.82 13.03 19.15
C PRO A 4 14.58 12.89 18.24
N LEU A 5 13.58 12.12 18.70
CA LEU A 5 12.32 11.88 18.00
C LEU A 5 11.48 13.16 17.74
N ASP A 6 11.84 14.30 18.32
CA ASP A 6 10.89 15.42 18.55
C ASP A 6 10.60 16.36 17.35
N ASP A 7 11.35 16.32 16.25
CA ASP A 7 11.05 17.17 15.07
C ASP A 7 10.66 16.34 13.84
N MET A 8 11.29 15.19 13.66
CA MET A 8 11.25 14.44 12.41
C MET A 8 9.89 13.81 12.09
N PHE A 9 9.17 13.31 13.10
CA PHE A 9 7.88 12.66 12.91
C PHE A 9 6.70 13.62 13.06
N SER A 10 6.94 14.86 13.47
CA SER A 10 5.88 15.84 13.78
C SER A 10 4.95 16.17 12.63
N PHE A 11 5.40 15.90 11.40
CA PHE A 11 4.58 16.00 10.19
C PHE A 11 3.57 14.85 10.04
N CYS A 12 3.89 13.66 10.54
CA CYS A 12 3.17 12.41 10.31
C CYS A 12 2.34 11.95 11.52
N VAL A 13 2.79 12.26 12.74
CA VAL A 13 2.17 11.82 13.99
C VAL A 13 2.02 12.97 14.97
N ASP A 14 1.17 12.79 15.99
CA ASP A 14 1.13 13.66 17.17
C ASP A 14 2.37 13.40 18.05
N PRO A 15 3.35 14.33 18.13
CA PRO A 15 4.61 14.08 18.83
C PRO A 15 4.41 13.78 20.32
N GLY A 16 3.45 14.44 20.98
CA GLY A 16 3.22 14.28 22.41
C GLY A 16 2.71 12.87 22.76
N LYS A 17 1.85 12.31 21.90
CA LYS A 17 1.31 10.96 22.07
C LYS A 17 2.34 9.87 21.75
N VAL A 18 3.13 10.07 20.71
CA VAL A 18 4.12 9.09 20.25
C VAL A 18 5.35 9.07 21.15
N ALA A 19 5.94 10.22 21.47
CA ALA A 19 7.20 10.31 22.21
C ALA A 19 7.09 9.74 23.65
N SER A 20 5.88 9.70 24.21
CA SER A 20 5.59 9.09 25.51
C SER A 20 5.35 7.57 25.44
N SER A 21 4.97 7.04 24.27
CA SER A 21 4.54 5.65 24.12
C SER A 21 5.57 4.75 23.46
N VAL A 22 6.35 5.27 22.49
CA VAL A 22 7.30 4.47 21.69
C VAL A 22 8.61 5.21 21.42
N GLU A 23 9.64 4.46 21.06
CA GLU A 23 10.90 5.00 20.55
C GLU A 23 11.49 4.12 19.45
N VAL A 24 12.19 4.75 18.51
CA VAL A 24 12.97 4.05 17.49
C VAL A 24 14.39 3.82 18.02
N ARG A 25 14.85 2.58 17.99
CA ARG A 25 16.22 2.20 18.37
C ARG A 25 16.92 1.53 17.19
N PHE A 26 18.23 1.74 17.09
CA PHE A 26 19.07 0.92 16.21
C PHE A 26 19.37 -0.41 16.91
N ILE A 27 19.09 -1.52 16.24
CA ILE A 27 19.32 -2.87 16.77
C ILE A 27 20.73 -3.32 16.38
N ASP A 28 20.96 -3.51 15.08
CA ASP A 28 22.25 -3.92 14.51
C ASP A 28 22.27 -3.66 12.98
N ASN A 29 23.38 -4.01 12.32
CA ASN A 29 23.54 -3.80 10.87
C ASN A 29 22.71 -4.77 10.01
N ILE A 30 22.08 -5.79 10.59
CA ILE A 30 21.31 -6.82 9.88
C ILE A 30 19.82 -6.47 9.92
N LYS A 31 19.28 -6.18 11.11
CA LYS A 31 17.88 -5.77 11.33
C LYS A 31 17.67 -4.26 11.13
N GLY A 32 18.72 -3.45 11.28
CA GLY A 32 18.62 -2.00 11.19
C GLY A 32 17.91 -1.40 12.39
N LYS A 33 16.88 -0.58 12.13
CA LYS A 33 16.07 0.09 13.17
C LYS A 33 14.91 -0.81 13.62
N GLY A 34 14.43 -0.59 14.85
CA GLY A 34 13.23 -1.20 15.39
C GLY A 34 12.43 -0.21 16.22
N LEU A 35 11.12 -0.43 16.32
CA LEU A 35 10.23 0.33 17.18
C LEU A 35 10.06 -0.39 18.51
N PHE A 36 10.17 0.33 19.63
CA PHE A 36 10.11 -0.24 20.97
C PHE A 36 9.12 0.51 21.85
N ALA A 37 8.41 -0.21 22.72
CA ALA A 37 7.51 0.38 23.68
C ALA A 37 8.28 1.10 24.81
N LYS A 38 7.85 2.31 25.20
CA LYS A 38 8.40 3.05 26.36
C LYS A 38 7.59 2.84 27.64
N ARG A 39 6.37 2.31 27.50
CA ARG A 39 5.42 2.05 28.57
C ARG A 39 4.72 0.72 28.31
N SER A 40 3.97 0.23 29.29
CA SER A 40 3.06 -0.88 29.07
C SER A 40 1.92 -0.44 28.15
N ILE A 41 1.59 -1.29 27.18
CA ILE A 41 0.49 -1.12 26.23
C ILE A 41 -0.39 -2.36 26.34
N LYS A 42 -1.71 -2.18 26.44
CA LYS A 42 -2.65 -3.29 26.59
C LYS A 42 -3.14 -3.82 25.24
N LYS A 43 -3.49 -5.11 25.20
CA LYS A 43 -4.17 -5.68 24.04
C LYS A 43 -5.38 -4.82 23.62
N GLY A 44 -5.49 -4.50 22.33
CA GLY A 44 -6.52 -3.67 21.74
C GLY A 44 -6.28 -2.16 21.87
N GLU A 45 -5.24 -1.73 22.59
CA GLU A 45 -4.91 -0.32 22.72
C GLU A 45 -4.27 0.22 21.42
N SER A 46 -4.68 1.43 21.01
CA SER A 46 -4.02 2.16 19.93
C SER A 46 -2.66 2.66 20.41
N ILE A 47 -1.60 2.25 19.70
CA ILE A 47 -0.21 2.63 19.95
C ILE A 47 0.03 4.04 19.42
N PHE A 48 -0.28 4.26 18.13
CA PHE A 48 -0.27 5.57 17.50
C PHE A 48 -1.10 5.59 16.22
N THR A 49 -1.38 6.79 15.76
CA THR A 49 -1.97 7.06 14.45
C THR A 49 -0.97 7.84 13.61
N GLU A 50 -0.80 7.46 12.34
CA GLU A 50 0.18 8.05 11.43
C GLU A 50 -0.43 8.38 10.08
N ARG A 51 -0.16 9.61 9.61
CA ARG A 51 -0.40 10.04 8.23
C ARG A 51 0.85 9.76 7.39
N PRO A 52 0.73 9.23 6.16
CA PRO A 52 1.88 8.98 5.32
C PRO A 52 2.50 10.30 4.85
N LEU A 53 3.80 10.27 4.55
CA LEU A 53 4.47 11.38 3.86
C LEU A 53 3.83 11.62 2.49
N ILE A 54 3.59 10.53 1.76
CA ILE A 54 2.88 10.48 0.49
C ILE A 54 2.16 9.13 0.36
N CYS A 55 1.08 9.10 -0.39
CA CYS A 55 0.41 7.88 -0.83
C CYS A 55 0.06 8.00 -2.32
N ALA A 56 -0.26 6.91 -3.01
CA ALA A 56 -0.77 6.93 -4.38
C ALA A 56 -1.73 5.75 -4.58
N GLN A 57 -2.80 5.99 -5.35
CA GLN A 57 -3.71 4.93 -5.77
C GLN A 57 -2.99 4.02 -6.76
N PHE A 58 -3.28 2.72 -6.73
CA PHE A 58 -2.82 1.79 -7.75
C PHE A 58 -3.45 2.12 -9.12
N LEU A 59 -2.64 2.04 -10.17
CA LEU A 59 -3.03 2.43 -11.53
C LEU A 59 -4.06 1.47 -12.12
N TRP A 60 -4.03 0.20 -11.74
CA TRP A 60 -5.06 -0.76 -12.11
C TRP A 60 -6.40 -0.44 -11.46
N ASN A 61 -6.43 -0.12 -10.17
CA ASN A 61 -7.69 0.24 -9.49
C ASN A 61 -8.31 1.50 -10.11
N ALA A 62 -7.48 2.49 -10.47
CA ALA A 62 -7.93 3.66 -11.21
C ALA A 62 -8.48 3.29 -12.61
N LEU A 63 -7.85 2.36 -13.32
CA LEU A 63 -8.31 1.87 -14.63
C LEU A 63 -9.68 1.16 -14.53
N TYR A 64 -9.83 0.28 -13.53
CA TYR A 64 -11.06 -0.42 -13.15
C TYR A 64 -12.07 0.46 -12.39
N LYS A 65 -11.90 1.78 -12.48
CA LYS A 65 -12.87 2.81 -12.06
C LYS A 65 -13.12 2.87 -10.56
N TYR A 66 -12.24 2.34 -9.72
CA TYR A 66 -12.26 2.65 -8.29
C TYR A 66 -12.05 4.14 -8.10
N LYS A 67 -13.01 4.82 -7.46
CA LYS A 67 -12.94 6.26 -7.22
C LYS A 67 -12.36 6.51 -5.83
N ALA A 68 -11.10 6.93 -5.77
CA ALA A 68 -10.43 7.34 -4.55
C ALA A 68 -10.20 8.86 -4.52
N CYS A 69 -10.15 9.43 -3.31
CA CYS A 69 -9.62 10.77 -3.11
C CYS A 69 -8.14 10.78 -3.50
N GLU A 70 -7.75 11.65 -4.43
CA GLU A 70 -6.37 11.73 -4.91
C GLU A 70 -5.37 12.02 -3.77
N PHE A 71 -5.81 12.67 -2.70
CA PHE A 71 -4.95 13.02 -1.56
C PHE A 71 -4.86 11.95 -0.47
N CYS A 72 -6.00 11.45 -0.01
CA CYS A 72 -6.07 10.61 1.19
C CYS A 72 -6.58 9.19 0.91
N LEU A 73 -6.74 8.81 -0.36
CA LEU A 73 -7.26 7.52 -0.82
C LEU A 73 -8.66 7.13 -0.34
N ARG A 74 -9.36 8.00 0.40
CA ARG A 74 -10.74 7.75 0.81
C ARG A 74 -11.63 7.36 -0.37
N ALA A 75 -12.39 6.28 -0.20
CA ALA A 75 -13.42 5.86 -1.16
C ALA A 75 -14.41 7.01 -1.42
N LEU A 76 -14.63 7.33 -2.70
CA LEU A 76 -15.57 8.37 -3.15
C LEU A 76 -16.88 7.78 -3.70
N GLU A 77 -16.92 6.48 -3.93
CA GLU A 77 -18.15 5.77 -4.24
C GLU A 77 -18.88 5.37 -2.95
N THR A 78 -20.21 5.48 -2.95
CA THR A 78 -21.04 4.97 -1.86
C THR A 78 -20.85 3.45 -1.70
N ALA A 79 -21.24 2.90 -0.55
CA ALA A 79 -21.15 1.47 -0.31
C ALA A 79 -21.92 0.66 -1.38
N GLU A 80 -23.08 1.16 -1.81
CA GLU A 80 -23.90 0.53 -2.84
C GLU A 80 -23.25 0.63 -4.23
N GLU A 81 -22.68 1.78 -4.60
CA GLU A 81 -21.91 1.92 -5.85
C GLU A 81 -20.71 0.98 -5.87
N ASN A 82 -19.97 0.89 -4.75
CA ASN A 82 -18.85 -0.02 -4.58
C ASN A 82 -19.27 -1.48 -4.74
N ALA A 83 -20.36 -1.88 -4.06
CA ALA A 83 -20.90 -3.23 -4.14
C ALA A 83 -21.39 -3.59 -5.56
N ARG A 84 -22.08 -2.69 -6.25
CA ARG A 84 -22.51 -2.89 -7.64
C ARG A 84 -21.34 -3.08 -8.58
N ARG A 85 -20.28 -2.27 -8.41
CA ARG A 85 -19.08 -2.34 -9.24
C ARG A 85 -18.33 -3.65 -9.02
N LEU A 86 -18.15 -4.06 -7.76
CA LEU A 86 -17.42 -5.27 -7.41
C LEU A 86 -18.19 -6.56 -7.73
N SER A 87 -19.51 -6.57 -7.59
CA SER A 87 -20.32 -7.78 -7.92
C SER A 87 -20.71 -7.88 -9.39
N GLY A 88 -20.53 -6.81 -10.18
CA GLY A 88 -21.01 -6.77 -11.56
C GLY A 88 -22.55 -6.75 -11.67
N ILE A 89 -23.28 -6.44 -10.59
CA ILE A 89 -24.75 -6.44 -10.53
C ILE A 89 -25.27 -4.99 -10.45
N PRO A 90 -25.67 -4.35 -11.57
CA PRO A 90 -26.12 -2.95 -11.55
C PRO A 90 -27.39 -2.70 -10.73
N GLY A 91 -28.25 -3.73 -10.61
CA GLY A 91 -29.50 -3.66 -9.87
C GLY A 91 -29.38 -3.98 -8.38
N LEU A 92 -28.18 -4.29 -7.87
CA LEU A 92 -27.97 -4.58 -6.46
C LEU A 92 -28.37 -3.37 -5.61
N SER A 93 -29.05 -3.59 -4.50
CA SER A 93 -29.30 -2.56 -3.50
C SER A 93 -28.91 -3.06 -2.12
N LEU A 94 -28.18 -2.22 -1.39
CA LEU A 94 -27.75 -2.58 -0.05
C LEU A 94 -28.87 -2.26 0.95
N PRO A 95 -29.15 -3.15 1.92
CA PRO A 95 -29.97 -2.79 3.05
C PRO A 95 -29.28 -1.69 3.87
N HIS A 96 -30.04 -0.92 4.65
CA HIS A 96 -29.49 0.13 5.51
C HIS A 96 -28.56 1.14 4.79
N PRO A 97 -29.01 1.79 3.69
CA PRO A 97 -28.18 2.75 2.96
C PRO A 97 -27.74 3.95 3.82
N GLU A 98 -28.47 4.25 4.90
CA GLU A 98 -28.13 5.27 5.90
C GLU A 98 -26.81 5.01 6.64
N LEU A 99 -26.31 3.77 6.63
CA LEU A 99 -25.02 3.42 7.24
C LEU A 99 -23.82 3.79 6.35
N CYS A 100 -24.05 4.15 5.08
CA CYS A 100 -22.99 4.63 4.21
C CYS A 100 -22.47 5.99 4.70
N ARG A 101 -21.16 6.08 4.94
CA ARG A 101 -20.50 7.30 5.48
C ARG A 101 -19.98 8.25 4.40
N VAL A 102 -20.17 7.93 3.11
CA VAL A 102 -19.66 8.72 1.99
C VAL A 102 -20.54 9.95 1.78
N ARG A 103 -19.91 11.12 1.71
CA ARG A 103 -20.58 12.43 1.57
C ARG A 103 -20.25 13.05 0.22
N GLN A 104 -20.93 12.58 -0.83
CA GLN A 104 -20.67 12.98 -2.21
C GLN A 104 -20.84 14.48 -2.45
N GLU A 105 -21.70 15.14 -1.67
CA GLU A 105 -21.93 16.58 -1.71
C GLU A 105 -20.70 17.42 -1.33
N LEU A 106 -19.72 16.83 -0.63
CA LEU A 106 -18.46 17.48 -0.27
C LEU A 106 -17.36 17.28 -1.30
N HIS A 107 -17.55 16.38 -2.26
CA HIS A 107 -16.52 16.04 -3.22
C HIS A 107 -16.17 17.25 -4.10
N GLN A 108 -14.88 17.39 -4.39
CA GLN A 108 -14.34 18.49 -5.17
C GLN A 108 -13.47 17.94 -6.29
N ALA A 109 -13.61 18.50 -7.48
CA ALA A 109 -12.69 18.23 -8.58
C ALA A 109 -11.56 19.27 -8.62
N CYS A 110 -10.39 18.89 -9.12
CA CYS A 110 -9.42 19.85 -9.60
C CYS A 110 -10.02 20.60 -10.80
N PRO A 111 -10.04 21.95 -10.81
CA PRO A 111 -10.63 22.70 -11.91
C PRO A 111 -9.88 22.53 -13.25
N GLN A 112 -8.63 22.05 -13.22
CA GLN A 112 -7.79 21.90 -14.40
C GLN A 112 -7.81 20.48 -14.97
N CYS A 113 -7.56 19.46 -14.15
CA CYS A 113 -7.45 18.06 -14.62
C CYS A 113 -8.59 17.14 -14.16
N GLN A 114 -9.58 17.67 -13.44
CA GLN A 114 -10.78 16.95 -12.99
C GLN A 114 -10.55 15.77 -12.03
N VAL A 115 -9.34 15.56 -11.51
CA VAL A 115 -9.11 14.55 -10.46
C VAL A 115 -9.92 14.90 -9.20
N MET A 116 -10.41 13.88 -8.51
CA MET A 116 -11.39 14.02 -7.44
C MET A 116 -10.77 14.00 -6.05
N TYR A 117 -11.35 14.77 -5.14
CA TYR A 117 -10.99 14.87 -3.74
C TYR A 117 -12.26 14.74 -2.89
N CYS A 118 -12.15 14.14 -1.70
CA CYS A 118 -13.29 13.99 -0.80
C CYS A 118 -13.75 15.30 -0.14
N SER A 119 -12.92 16.35 -0.19
CA SER A 119 -13.24 17.67 0.39
C SER A 119 -12.36 18.80 -0.19
N SER A 120 -12.73 20.04 0.12
CA SER A 120 -11.93 21.25 -0.17
C SER A 120 -10.56 21.22 0.48
N GLU A 121 -10.47 20.70 1.70
CA GLU A 121 -9.24 20.61 2.48
C GLU A 121 -8.27 19.61 1.83
N CYS A 122 -8.76 18.44 1.40
CA CYS A 122 -7.94 17.47 0.68
C CYS A 122 -7.43 18.01 -0.65
N ARG A 123 -8.28 18.71 -1.41
CA ARG A 123 -7.88 19.36 -2.68
C ARG A 123 -6.79 20.40 -2.44
N GLN A 124 -6.97 21.25 -1.42
CA GLN A 124 -6.00 22.29 -1.09
C GLN A 124 -4.68 21.69 -0.60
N ALA A 125 -4.74 20.70 0.29
CA ALA A 125 -3.56 20.04 0.82
C ALA A 125 -2.76 19.32 -0.29
N ALA A 126 -3.43 18.66 -1.24
CA ALA A 126 -2.76 18.10 -2.41
C ALA A 126 -2.12 19.19 -3.28
N ALA A 127 -2.84 20.29 -3.56
CA ALA A 127 -2.32 21.43 -4.31
C ALA A 127 -1.05 22.01 -3.66
N ASP A 128 -1.03 22.14 -2.35
CA ASP A 128 0.11 22.69 -1.62
C ASP A 128 1.28 21.71 -1.55
N GLN A 129 1.00 20.39 -1.53
CA GLN A 129 2.02 19.37 -1.31
C GLN A 129 2.68 18.86 -2.61
N TYR A 130 1.93 18.43 -3.62
CA TYR A 130 2.51 17.79 -4.83
C TYR A 130 1.71 18.00 -6.13
N HIS A 131 0.43 18.36 -6.04
CA HIS A 131 -0.47 18.27 -7.18
C HIS A 131 -0.19 19.31 -8.25
N ARG A 132 0.34 20.49 -7.94
CA ARG A 132 0.66 21.52 -8.96
C ARG A 132 1.71 21.02 -9.96
N VAL A 133 2.66 20.20 -9.52
CA VAL A 133 3.69 19.60 -10.38
C VAL A 133 3.14 18.42 -11.19
N LEU A 134 2.21 17.64 -10.62
CA LEU A 134 1.62 16.46 -11.28
C LEU A 134 0.29 16.74 -12.00
N CYS A 135 -0.23 17.97 -11.95
CA CYS A 135 -1.48 18.32 -12.58
C CYS A 135 -1.29 18.36 -14.10
N LEU A 136 -1.95 17.44 -14.81
CA LEU A 136 -1.86 17.37 -16.27
C LEU A 136 -2.74 18.41 -16.97
N GLY A 137 -3.59 19.12 -16.22
CA GLY A 137 -4.57 20.07 -16.75
C GLY A 137 -5.35 19.50 -17.93
N PRO A 138 -5.45 20.22 -19.07
CA PRO A 138 -6.10 19.75 -20.29
C PRO A 138 -5.48 18.48 -20.90
N SER A 139 -4.21 18.19 -20.62
CA SER A 139 -3.51 16.99 -21.12
C SER A 139 -3.81 15.72 -20.32
N GLN A 140 -4.78 15.75 -19.40
CA GLN A 140 -5.17 14.57 -18.60
C GLN A 140 -5.50 13.35 -19.49
N GLY A 141 -6.16 13.58 -20.63
CA GLY A 141 -6.53 12.53 -21.59
C GLY A 141 -5.54 12.32 -22.73
N ASP A 142 -4.38 12.99 -22.71
CA ASP A 142 -3.38 12.91 -23.77
C ASP A 142 -2.47 11.67 -23.56
N PRO A 143 -2.56 10.62 -24.39
CA PRO A 143 -1.72 9.43 -24.25
C PRO A 143 -0.23 9.75 -24.52
N ASP A 144 0.07 10.83 -25.24
CA ASP A 144 1.44 11.21 -25.54
C ASP A 144 2.12 12.00 -24.42
N HIS A 145 1.36 12.43 -23.41
CA HIS A 145 1.91 13.14 -22.28
C HIS A 145 2.91 12.26 -21.51
N PRO A 146 4.12 12.75 -21.15
CA PRO A 146 5.17 11.92 -20.52
C PRO A 146 4.73 11.14 -19.28
N ILE A 147 3.90 11.75 -18.42
CA ILE A 147 3.32 11.08 -17.24
C ILE A 147 2.38 9.95 -17.63
N ASN A 148 1.60 10.10 -18.69
CA ASN A 148 0.67 9.05 -19.14
C ASN A 148 1.45 7.89 -19.77
N LYS A 149 2.49 8.16 -20.58
CA LYS A 149 3.43 7.12 -21.05
C LYS A 149 4.07 6.33 -19.92
N LEU A 150 4.47 7.01 -18.84
CA LEU A 150 5.02 6.35 -17.64
C LEU A 150 4.00 5.43 -16.97
N LYS A 151 2.75 5.89 -16.80
CA LYS A 151 1.66 5.08 -16.22
C LYS A 151 1.33 3.87 -17.09
N ASP A 152 1.30 4.04 -18.40
CA ASP A 152 1.01 2.96 -19.35
C ASP A 152 2.12 1.91 -19.34
N ALA A 153 3.38 2.35 -19.43
CA ALA A 153 4.53 1.46 -19.33
C ALA A 153 4.55 0.69 -18.01
N TRP A 154 4.21 1.34 -16.89
CA TRP A 154 4.10 0.66 -15.60
C TRP A 154 3.06 -0.47 -15.60
N ARG A 155 1.84 -0.19 -16.06
CA ARG A 155 0.76 -1.19 -16.12
C ARG A 155 1.09 -2.35 -17.04
N SER A 156 1.80 -2.11 -18.14
CA SER A 156 2.27 -3.19 -19.02
C SER A 156 3.32 -4.10 -18.39
N MET A 157 4.03 -3.64 -17.35
CA MET A 157 5.08 -4.40 -16.67
C MET A 157 4.62 -5.01 -15.34
N HIS A 158 3.64 -4.42 -14.68
CA HIS A 158 3.08 -4.94 -13.42
C HIS A 158 1.61 -5.25 -13.64
N TYR A 159 1.31 -6.48 -14.03
CA TYR A 159 -0.07 -6.95 -14.14
C TYR A 159 -0.70 -7.08 -12.73
N PRO A 160 -2.04 -7.01 -12.57
CA PRO A 160 -2.68 -7.19 -11.27
C PRO A 160 -2.34 -8.55 -10.63
N PRO A 161 -2.24 -8.61 -9.29
CA PRO A 161 -2.42 -7.50 -8.35
C PRO A 161 -1.21 -6.55 -8.30
N GLU A 162 -1.49 -5.25 -8.31
CA GLU A 162 -0.45 -4.22 -8.19
C GLU A 162 0.06 -4.15 -6.74
N THR A 163 1.34 -4.43 -6.52
CA THR A 163 1.97 -4.47 -5.18
C THR A 163 2.81 -3.23 -4.85
N SER A 164 3.07 -2.37 -5.84
CA SER A 164 3.87 -1.15 -5.73
C SER A 164 3.34 -0.08 -6.67
N SER A 165 3.78 1.17 -6.55
CA SER A 165 3.29 2.26 -7.39
C SER A 165 4.41 3.17 -7.86
N ILE A 166 4.62 3.25 -9.19
CA ILE A 166 5.48 4.26 -9.81
C ILE A 166 5.04 5.69 -9.47
N MET A 167 3.75 5.86 -9.18
CA MET A 167 3.18 7.16 -8.82
C MET A 167 3.60 7.61 -7.41
N LEU A 168 4.03 6.69 -6.52
CA LEU A 168 4.71 7.10 -5.29
C LEU A 168 6.03 7.79 -5.59
N MET A 169 6.86 7.24 -6.47
CA MET A 169 8.12 7.86 -6.88
C MET A 169 7.86 9.22 -7.55
N ALA A 170 6.84 9.30 -8.40
CA ALA A 170 6.43 10.57 -9.00
C ALA A 170 6.01 11.62 -7.96
N ARG A 171 5.30 11.19 -6.91
CA ARG A 171 4.93 12.06 -5.78
C ARG A 171 6.13 12.45 -4.94
N MET A 172 7.12 11.58 -4.71
CA MET A 172 8.37 11.96 -4.02
C MET A 172 9.05 13.14 -4.72
N VAL A 173 9.21 13.03 -6.05
CA VAL A 173 9.77 14.12 -6.87
C VAL A 173 8.92 15.38 -6.77
N ALA A 174 7.61 15.26 -6.98
CA ALA A 174 6.70 16.40 -7.00
C ALA A 174 6.67 17.16 -5.66
N VAL A 175 6.70 16.44 -4.54
CA VAL A 175 6.78 17.04 -3.21
C VAL A 175 8.06 17.86 -3.05
N VAL A 176 9.22 17.29 -3.39
CA VAL A 176 10.49 18.02 -3.29
C VAL A 176 10.51 19.22 -4.22
N LYS A 177 9.96 19.12 -5.43
CA LYS A 177 9.90 20.23 -6.39
C LYS A 177 9.03 21.40 -5.89
N GLN A 178 7.92 21.10 -5.22
CA GLN A 178 7.02 22.12 -4.66
C GLN A 178 7.46 22.67 -3.31
N ALA A 179 8.25 21.92 -2.56
CA ALA A 179 8.63 22.29 -1.21
C ALA A 179 9.46 23.58 -1.19
N LYS A 180 9.17 24.43 -0.20
CA LYS A 180 10.04 25.58 0.13
C LYS A 180 11.38 25.11 0.67
N ASP A 181 11.35 24.13 1.58
CA ASP A 181 12.54 23.47 2.12
C ASP A 181 12.70 22.09 1.48
N LYS A 182 13.42 22.06 0.35
CA LYS A 182 13.70 20.82 -0.39
C LYS A 182 14.57 19.85 0.42
N ALA A 183 15.52 20.38 1.19
CA ALA A 183 16.46 19.58 1.95
C ALA A 183 15.76 18.82 3.08
N HIS A 184 14.77 19.43 3.72
CA HIS A 184 13.93 18.76 4.71
C HIS A 184 13.24 17.51 4.14
N TRP A 185 12.60 17.61 2.98
CA TRP A 185 11.92 16.47 2.35
C TRP A 185 12.89 15.38 1.89
N GLN A 186 14.03 15.75 1.31
CA GLN A 186 15.07 14.78 0.96
C GLN A 186 15.57 14.04 2.20
N LYS A 187 15.77 14.76 3.32
CA LYS A 187 16.12 14.16 4.61
C LYS A 187 15.04 13.22 5.11
N LEU A 188 13.75 13.56 4.99
CA LEU A 188 12.67 12.64 5.39
C LEU A 188 12.71 11.35 4.57
N PHE A 189 12.87 11.44 3.25
CA PHE A 189 12.94 10.25 2.39
C PHE A 189 14.18 9.39 2.66
N SER A 190 15.31 9.97 3.07
CA SER A 190 16.53 9.20 3.39
C SER A 190 16.43 8.34 4.66
N HIS A 191 15.31 8.39 5.40
CA HIS A 191 15.09 7.56 6.60
C HIS A 191 14.42 6.21 6.31
N PHE A 192 13.89 6.04 5.10
CA PHE A 192 13.43 4.73 4.63
C PHE A 192 14.64 3.84 4.34
N CYS A 193 14.43 2.52 4.42
CA CYS A 193 15.50 1.58 4.19
C CYS A 193 16.01 1.70 2.75
N SER A 194 17.30 1.98 2.59
CA SER A 194 18.06 1.83 1.35
C SER A 194 19.05 0.68 1.55
N ARG A 195 19.03 -0.30 0.66
CA ARG A 195 19.82 -1.54 0.75
C ARG A 195 21.16 -1.39 0.02
N THR A 196 22.00 -2.42 0.04
CA THR A 196 23.20 -2.44 -0.80
C THR A 196 22.84 -2.54 -2.27
N ALA A 197 23.69 -2.07 -3.18
CA ALA A 197 23.38 -2.05 -4.62
C ALA A 197 22.98 -3.43 -5.20
N ASN A 198 23.55 -4.52 -4.67
CA ASN A 198 23.20 -5.88 -5.09
C ASN A 198 21.79 -6.29 -4.64
N GLU A 199 21.45 -5.96 -3.39
CA GLU A 199 20.11 -6.19 -2.83
C GLU A 199 19.06 -5.30 -3.54
N GLU A 200 19.43 -4.07 -3.93
CA GLU A 200 18.56 -3.18 -4.70
C GLU A 200 18.25 -3.74 -6.10
N ASP A 201 19.22 -4.36 -6.77
CA ASP A 201 19.01 -5.02 -8.07
C ASP A 201 18.07 -6.24 -7.92
N GLU A 202 18.24 -7.05 -6.86
CA GLU A 202 17.34 -8.19 -6.58
C GLU A 202 15.90 -7.73 -6.31
N ILE A 203 15.70 -6.71 -5.48
CA ILE A 203 14.38 -6.14 -5.20
C ILE A 203 13.76 -5.56 -6.47
N ALA A 204 14.54 -4.83 -7.26
CA ALA A 204 14.03 -4.23 -8.49
C ALA A 204 13.63 -5.27 -9.53
N HIS A 205 14.41 -6.34 -9.67
CA HIS A 205 14.05 -7.45 -10.54
C HIS A 205 12.81 -8.18 -10.06
N LYS A 206 12.65 -8.38 -8.74
CA LYS A 206 11.45 -9.02 -8.21
C LYS A 206 10.19 -8.19 -8.44
N LEU A 207 10.22 -6.91 -8.08
CA LEU A 207 9.07 -6.02 -8.23
C LEU A 207 8.61 -5.95 -9.69
N LEU A 208 9.57 -5.88 -10.63
CA LEU A 208 9.27 -5.87 -12.06
C LEU A 208 8.88 -7.24 -12.62
N GLY A 209 9.35 -8.35 -12.04
CA GLY A 209 9.34 -9.68 -12.65
C GLY A 209 10.60 -9.95 -13.48
N GLU A 210 11.10 -11.19 -13.46
CA GLU A 210 12.35 -11.56 -14.15
C GLU A 210 12.27 -11.35 -15.68
N GLN A 211 11.10 -11.55 -16.28
CA GLN A 211 10.88 -11.33 -17.71
C GLN A 211 10.97 -9.86 -18.14
N PHE A 212 10.87 -8.93 -17.18
CA PHE A 212 10.99 -7.49 -17.43
C PHE A 212 12.39 -6.95 -17.11
N ARG A 213 13.36 -7.84 -16.86
CA ARG A 213 14.79 -7.52 -16.71
C ARG A 213 15.31 -6.80 -17.95
N GLY A 214 15.53 -5.47 -17.82
CA GLY A 214 15.94 -4.58 -18.91
C GLY A 214 14.93 -3.48 -19.23
N GLN A 215 13.66 -3.66 -18.86
CA GLN A 215 12.63 -2.62 -19.02
C GLN A 215 12.70 -1.53 -17.94
N LEU A 216 13.45 -1.75 -16.85
CA LEU A 216 13.77 -0.71 -15.87
C LEU A 216 14.41 0.53 -16.54
N ALA A 217 15.22 0.34 -17.58
CA ALA A 217 15.82 1.44 -18.33
C ALA A 217 14.77 2.26 -19.11
N LEU A 218 13.73 1.59 -19.64
CA LEU A 218 12.60 2.27 -20.25
C LEU A 218 11.81 3.09 -19.21
N LEU A 219 11.47 2.49 -18.06
CA LEU A 219 10.79 3.20 -16.97
C LEU A 219 11.61 4.39 -16.49
N GLN A 220 12.93 4.22 -16.29
CA GLN A 220 13.82 5.30 -15.91
C GLN A 220 13.81 6.43 -16.96
N SER A 221 13.89 6.09 -18.25
CA SER A 221 13.87 7.07 -19.35
C SER A 221 12.57 7.87 -19.36
N LEU A 222 11.42 7.20 -19.23
CA LEU A 222 10.11 7.83 -19.14
C LEU A 222 9.97 8.67 -17.87
N PHE A 223 10.44 8.17 -16.73
CA PHE A 223 10.43 8.87 -15.45
C PHE A 223 11.25 10.17 -15.52
N LYS A 224 12.44 10.10 -16.12
CA LYS A 224 13.29 11.27 -16.39
C LYS A 224 12.60 12.26 -17.33
N ALA A 225 12.06 11.80 -18.45
CA ALA A 225 11.35 12.65 -19.40
C ALA A 225 10.16 13.38 -18.76
N ALA A 226 9.48 12.72 -17.82
CA ALA A 226 8.30 13.27 -17.17
C ALA A 226 8.63 14.23 -16.01
N LEU A 227 9.69 13.98 -15.25
CA LEU A 227 9.82 14.55 -13.89
C LEU A 227 11.17 15.18 -13.55
N TYR A 228 12.17 15.12 -14.44
CA TYR A 228 13.55 15.54 -14.14
C TYR A 228 13.64 16.88 -13.39
N ASP A 229 14.55 16.93 -12.41
CA ASP A 229 14.91 18.13 -11.65
C ASP A 229 16.38 18.06 -11.24
N ASP A 230 17.14 19.13 -11.44
CA ASP A 230 18.56 19.16 -11.14
C ASP A 230 18.87 18.92 -9.66
N HIS A 231 17.99 19.34 -8.74
CA HIS A 231 18.15 19.13 -7.29
C HIS A 231 17.97 17.66 -6.89
N LEU A 232 17.43 16.85 -7.77
CA LEU A 232 17.16 15.42 -7.59
C LEU A 232 17.89 14.58 -8.65
N SER A 233 18.92 15.14 -9.29
CA SER A 233 19.63 14.49 -10.41
C SER A 233 20.06 13.05 -10.13
N TRP A 234 20.45 12.72 -8.89
CA TRP A 234 20.76 11.36 -8.45
C TRP A 234 19.61 10.36 -8.71
N TRP A 235 18.35 10.75 -8.46
CA TRP A 235 17.18 9.88 -8.68
C TRP A 235 16.88 9.57 -10.14
N PHE A 236 17.53 10.27 -11.08
CA PHE A 236 17.32 10.10 -12.51
C PHE A 236 18.50 9.40 -13.21
N VAL A 237 19.57 9.05 -12.48
CA VAL A 237 20.62 8.14 -12.99
C VAL A 237 20.27 6.69 -12.64
N PRO A 238 20.81 5.68 -13.36
CA PRO A 238 20.35 4.30 -13.23
C PRO A 238 20.43 3.77 -11.79
N GLU A 239 21.53 4.07 -11.10
CA GLU A 239 21.78 3.63 -9.73
C GLU A 239 20.80 4.27 -8.74
N GLY A 240 20.61 5.59 -8.83
CA GLY A 240 19.67 6.27 -7.93
C GLY A 240 18.20 5.94 -8.23
N PHE A 241 17.85 5.65 -9.48
CA PHE A 241 16.50 5.19 -9.82
C PHE A 241 16.21 3.80 -9.25
N ARG A 242 17.18 2.87 -9.30
CA ARG A 242 17.08 1.55 -8.63
C ARG A 242 16.93 1.70 -7.12
N SER A 243 17.70 2.59 -6.51
CA SER A 243 17.60 2.84 -5.07
C SER A 243 16.23 3.39 -4.67
N LEU A 244 15.65 4.30 -5.47
CA LEU A 244 14.26 4.75 -5.26
C LEU A 244 13.25 3.60 -5.39
N PHE A 245 13.46 2.74 -6.37
CA PHE A 245 12.58 1.61 -6.62
C PHE A 245 12.59 0.61 -5.47
N ALA A 246 13.78 0.26 -4.99
CA ALA A 246 13.98 -0.57 -3.81
C ALA A 246 13.38 0.08 -2.56
N LEU A 247 13.52 1.40 -2.39
CA LEU A 247 12.92 2.15 -1.28
C LEU A 247 11.40 2.00 -1.29
N VAL A 248 10.73 2.26 -2.41
CA VAL A 248 9.27 2.15 -2.49
C VAL A 248 8.81 0.70 -2.30
N GLY A 249 9.51 -0.27 -2.88
CA GLY A 249 9.15 -1.67 -2.74
C GLY A 249 9.34 -2.27 -1.35
N THR A 250 10.34 -1.80 -0.59
CA THR A 250 10.62 -2.33 0.75
C THR A 250 9.91 -1.59 1.87
N ASN A 251 9.43 -0.37 1.62
CA ASN A 251 8.80 0.48 2.66
C ASN A 251 7.35 0.86 2.32
N GLY A 252 6.84 0.50 1.14
CA GLY A 252 5.47 0.76 0.74
C GLY A 252 4.49 -0.03 1.59
N GLN A 253 3.58 0.67 2.27
CA GLN A 253 2.49 0.07 3.01
C GLN A 253 1.22 0.15 2.17
N GLY A 254 0.60 -1.00 1.87
CA GLY A 254 -0.72 -1.06 1.26
C GLY A 254 -1.77 -0.34 2.12
N ILE A 255 -2.60 0.48 1.49
CA ILE A 255 -3.66 1.26 2.13
C ILE A 255 -5.00 0.69 1.66
N GLY A 256 -5.73 0.08 2.59
CA GLY A 256 -7.04 -0.48 2.32
C GLY A 256 -8.16 0.49 2.64
N THR A 257 -8.94 0.85 1.63
CA THR A 257 -10.09 1.75 1.76
C THR A 257 -11.28 1.14 1.04
N SER A 258 -12.40 0.94 1.72
CA SER A 258 -13.62 0.44 1.10
C SER A 258 -14.84 1.01 1.82
N SER A 259 -15.71 1.68 1.06
CA SER A 259 -16.99 2.14 1.61
C SER A 259 -17.93 0.97 1.90
N LEU A 260 -17.82 -0.15 1.17
CA LEU A 260 -18.53 -1.39 1.46
C LEU A 260 -18.08 -2.01 2.79
N SER A 261 -16.76 -2.15 3.02
CA SER A 261 -16.25 -2.68 4.30
C SER A 261 -16.69 -1.82 5.49
N GLN A 262 -16.70 -0.49 5.37
CA GLN A 262 -17.24 0.38 6.43
C GLN A 262 -18.74 0.17 6.68
N TRP A 263 -19.51 -0.08 5.61
CA TRP A 263 -20.92 -0.38 5.74
C TRP A 263 -21.15 -1.74 6.43
N VAL A 264 -20.37 -2.78 6.08
CA VAL A 264 -20.41 -4.09 6.75
C VAL A 264 -20.12 -3.94 8.25
N HIS A 265 -19.05 -3.23 8.61
CA HIS A 265 -18.74 -2.97 10.03
C HIS A 265 -19.81 -2.14 10.75
N ALA A 266 -20.52 -1.26 10.04
CA ALA A 266 -21.64 -0.52 10.62
C ALA A 266 -22.86 -1.43 10.83
N CYS A 267 -23.09 -2.40 9.94
CA CYS A 267 -24.12 -3.43 10.08
C CYS A 267 -23.88 -4.32 11.32
N ASP A 268 -22.64 -4.65 11.64
CA ASP A 268 -22.29 -5.43 12.85
C ASP A 268 -22.81 -4.76 14.13
N ALA A 269 -22.81 -3.43 14.17
CA ALA A 269 -23.24 -2.63 15.32
C ALA A 269 -24.77 -2.45 15.43
N LEU A 270 -25.56 -2.92 14.47
CA LEU A 270 -27.02 -2.82 14.52
C LEU A 270 -27.62 -3.73 15.60
N GLU A 271 -28.57 -3.18 16.36
CA GLU A 271 -29.43 -3.94 17.27
C GLU A 271 -30.62 -4.51 16.49
N LEU A 272 -30.52 -5.78 16.08
CA LEU A 272 -31.53 -6.48 15.27
C LEU A 272 -32.11 -7.69 16.02
N SER A 273 -33.33 -8.09 15.67
CA SER A 273 -33.84 -9.40 16.10
C SER A 273 -33.02 -10.53 15.47
N ALA A 274 -33.00 -11.72 16.09
CA ALA A 274 -32.23 -12.86 15.58
C ALA A 274 -32.53 -13.19 14.12
N GLN A 275 -33.80 -13.14 13.72
CA GLN A 275 -34.22 -13.39 12.34
C GLN A 275 -33.71 -12.33 11.36
N GLN A 276 -33.72 -11.06 11.75
CA GLN A 276 -33.22 -9.96 10.91
C GLN A 276 -31.70 -10.01 10.78
N ARG A 277 -30.97 -10.35 11.86
CA ARG A 277 -29.53 -10.55 11.83
C ARG A 277 -29.17 -11.67 10.87
N GLU A 278 -29.81 -12.84 10.97
CA GLU A 278 -29.57 -13.96 10.07
C GLU A 278 -29.83 -13.61 8.60
N GLN A 279 -30.89 -12.85 8.31
CA GLN A 279 -31.17 -12.37 6.95
C GLN A 279 -30.10 -11.42 6.42
N LEU A 280 -29.61 -10.50 7.26
CA LEU A 280 -28.57 -9.54 6.88
C LEU A 280 -27.22 -10.24 6.67
N ASP A 281 -26.83 -11.12 7.58
CA ASP A 281 -25.58 -11.88 7.48
C ASP A 281 -25.59 -12.76 6.22
N SER A 282 -26.71 -13.44 5.94
CA SER A 282 -26.90 -14.23 4.71
C SER A 282 -26.79 -13.38 3.44
N PHE A 283 -27.32 -12.16 3.45
CA PHE A 283 -27.16 -11.22 2.34
C PHE A 283 -25.70 -10.80 2.14
N ILE A 284 -24.99 -10.45 3.23
CA ILE A 284 -23.58 -10.03 3.19
C ILE A 284 -22.70 -11.17 2.67
N ASP A 285 -22.92 -12.39 3.17
CA ASP A 285 -22.20 -13.58 2.73
C ASP A 285 -22.41 -13.85 1.23
N GLN A 286 -23.66 -13.73 0.76
CA GLN A 286 -23.95 -13.89 -0.67
C GLN A 286 -23.28 -12.79 -1.51
N LEU A 287 -23.29 -11.54 -1.02
CA LEU A 287 -22.63 -10.43 -1.69
C LEU A 287 -21.12 -10.67 -1.85
N TYR A 288 -20.43 -11.13 -0.80
CA TYR A 288 -19.01 -11.42 -0.89
C TYR A 288 -18.71 -12.58 -1.85
N LYS A 289 -19.56 -13.61 -1.91
CA LYS A 289 -19.45 -14.69 -2.92
C LYS A 289 -19.63 -14.17 -4.34
N ASP A 290 -20.59 -13.26 -4.56
CA ASP A 290 -20.82 -12.66 -5.88
C ASP A 290 -19.64 -11.79 -6.30
N ILE A 291 -19.03 -11.05 -5.36
CA ILE A 291 -17.81 -10.27 -5.59
C ILE A 291 -16.63 -11.18 -5.92
N GLU A 292 -16.36 -12.20 -5.11
CA GLU A 292 -15.27 -13.16 -5.34
C GLU A 292 -15.40 -13.83 -6.71
N LYS A 293 -16.62 -14.18 -7.12
CA LYS A 293 -16.89 -14.74 -8.44
C LYS A 293 -16.59 -13.78 -9.60
N GLU A 294 -16.90 -12.49 -9.43
CA GLU A 294 -16.73 -11.48 -10.49
C GLU A 294 -15.30 -10.95 -10.55
N THR A 295 -14.65 -10.75 -9.40
CA THR A 295 -13.34 -10.08 -9.30
C THR A 295 -12.18 -11.00 -8.93
N GLY A 296 -12.44 -12.26 -8.59
CA GLY A 296 -11.44 -13.18 -8.04
C GLY A 296 -11.00 -12.80 -6.62
N ASP A 297 -9.80 -13.23 -6.25
CA ASP A 297 -9.13 -12.87 -5.00
C ASP A 297 -8.77 -11.37 -4.98
N PHE A 298 -9.75 -10.55 -4.66
CA PHE A 298 -9.58 -9.10 -4.62
C PHE A 298 -8.77 -8.69 -3.38
N LEU A 299 -7.57 -8.14 -3.58
CA LEU A 299 -6.82 -7.50 -2.51
C LEU A 299 -7.53 -6.21 -2.08
N ASN A 300 -7.83 -6.08 -0.78
CA ASN A 300 -8.41 -4.89 -0.17
C ASN A 300 -7.42 -3.70 -0.09
N CYS A 301 -6.53 -3.51 -1.07
CA CYS A 301 -5.56 -2.41 -1.09
C CYS A 301 -5.83 -1.51 -2.29
N GLU A 302 -6.17 -0.26 -2.03
CA GLU A 302 -6.50 0.72 -3.07
C GLU A 302 -5.29 1.49 -3.60
N GLY A 303 -4.22 1.44 -2.84
CA GLY A 303 -2.97 2.08 -3.14
C GLY A 303 -1.95 1.76 -2.08
N SER A 304 -0.86 2.52 -2.09
CA SER A 304 0.21 2.39 -1.11
C SER A 304 0.67 3.76 -0.62
N GLY A 305 1.35 3.78 0.53
CA GLY A 305 1.95 4.99 1.08
C GLY A 305 3.23 4.73 1.84
N LEU A 306 3.99 5.80 2.07
CA LEU A 306 5.24 5.79 2.81
C LEU A 306 5.02 6.35 4.23
N PHE A 307 5.13 5.49 5.24
CA PHE A 307 4.90 5.79 6.65
C PHE A 307 6.21 5.76 7.42
N LEU A 308 6.62 6.90 7.95
CA LEU A 308 7.96 7.11 8.48
C LEU A 308 8.19 6.33 9.78
N LEU A 309 7.23 6.36 10.69
CA LEU A 309 7.33 5.67 11.98
C LEU A 309 6.99 4.19 11.83
N GLN A 310 5.90 3.85 11.15
CA GLN A 310 5.51 2.45 10.91
C GLN A 310 6.56 1.66 10.12
N SER A 311 7.33 2.27 9.21
CA SER A 311 8.48 1.61 8.55
C SER A 311 9.60 1.19 9.52
N SER A 312 9.52 1.55 10.80
CA SER A 312 10.44 1.11 11.84
C SER A 312 9.96 -0.16 12.58
N CYS A 313 8.75 -0.64 12.30
CA CYS A 313 8.24 -1.89 12.85
C CYS A 313 8.81 -3.07 12.07
N ASN A 314 9.57 -3.93 12.74
CA ASN A 314 10.12 -5.15 12.13
C ASN A 314 9.07 -6.25 12.00
N HIS A 315 9.40 -7.26 11.18
CA HIS A 315 8.56 -8.43 11.00
C HIS A 315 8.60 -9.42 12.17
N SER A 316 7.45 -9.99 12.52
CA SER A 316 7.33 -11.25 13.25
C SER A 316 6.18 -12.07 12.65
N CYS A 317 6.37 -13.40 12.49
CA CYS A 317 5.27 -14.30 12.10
C CYS A 317 4.21 -14.43 13.20
N ILE A 318 4.54 -14.01 14.43
CA ILE A 318 3.63 -13.83 15.57
C ILE A 318 3.71 -12.36 16.02
N PRO A 319 3.09 -11.43 15.27
CA PRO A 319 3.18 -10.01 15.57
C PRO A 319 2.47 -9.68 16.88
N ASN A 320 2.95 -8.65 17.57
CA ASN A 320 2.29 -8.09 18.75
C ASN A 320 1.54 -6.79 18.44
N ALA A 321 1.62 -6.29 17.20
CA ALA A 321 0.85 -5.16 16.71
C ALA A 321 0.35 -5.36 15.27
N GLU A 322 -0.68 -4.63 14.89
CA GLU A 322 -1.22 -4.60 13.53
C GLU A 322 -1.44 -3.17 13.05
N ALA A 323 -1.27 -2.97 11.74
CA ALA A 323 -1.62 -1.73 11.06
C ALA A 323 -2.98 -1.87 10.38
N SER A 324 -3.87 -0.90 10.55
CA SER A 324 -5.20 -0.87 9.95
C SER A 324 -5.60 0.54 9.51
N PHE A 325 -6.66 0.63 8.69
CA PHE A 325 -7.18 1.89 8.13
C PHE A 325 -8.69 2.07 8.42
N PRO A 326 -9.10 2.07 9.70
CA PRO A 326 -10.52 2.08 10.09
C PRO A 326 -11.30 3.32 9.59
N ASP A 327 -10.60 4.43 9.35
CA ASP A 327 -11.18 5.69 8.90
C ASP A 327 -11.45 5.77 7.39
N ASN A 328 -11.20 4.67 6.65
CA ASN A 328 -11.39 4.59 5.19
C ASN A 328 -10.71 5.77 4.49
N ASN A 329 -9.44 5.96 4.84
CA ASN A 329 -8.49 6.88 4.25
C ASN A 329 -7.08 6.36 4.56
N PHE A 330 -6.07 7.09 4.11
CA PHE A 330 -4.65 6.84 4.34
C PHE A 330 -4.16 6.91 5.79
N LEU A 331 -5.02 7.16 6.78
CA LEU A 331 -4.60 7.32 8.17
C LEU A 331 -4.40 5.94 8.79
N LEU A 332 -3.14 5.60 9.04
CA LEU A 332 -2.74 4.32 9.63
C LEU A 332 -2.98 4.35 11.13
N HIS A 333 -3.63 3.32 11.65
CA HIS A 333 -3.75 3.05 13.07
C HIS A 333 -2.94 1.81 13.41
N LEU A 334 -1.93 1.99 14.27
CA LEU A 334 -1.16 0.88 14.82
C LEU A 334 -1.75 0.49 16.19
N SER A 335 -2.23 -0.74 16.31
CA SER A 335 -2.90 -1.25 17.52
C SER A 335 -2.22 -2.51 18.05
N ALA A 336 -2.24 -2.71 19.37
CA ALA A 336 -1.62 -3.86 20.00
C ALA A 336 -2.51 -5.13 19.91
N LEU A 337 -1.94 -6.24 19.46
CA LEU A 337 -2.59 -7.56 19.40
C LEU A 337 -2.48 -8.36 20.70
N SER A 338 -1.50 -8.01 21.53
CA SER A 338 -1.24 -8.57 22.85
C SER A 338 -0.83 -7.46 23.82
N ASP A 339 -0.71 -7.77 25.11
CA ASP A 339 -0.01 -6.87 26.03
C ASP A 339 1.46 -6.75 25.60
N ILE A 340 1.99 -5.52 25.64
CA ILE A 340 3.39 -5.19 25.27
C ILE A 340 4.03 -4.50 26.48
N ASN A 341 5.14 -5.03 26.96
CA ASN A 341 5.85 -4.47 28.11
C ASN A 341 6.81 -3.35 27.70
N PRO A 342 7.14 -2.41 28.62
CA PRO A 342 8.17 -1.41 28.36
C PRO A 342 9.49 -2.08 27.95
N GLY A 343 10.08 -1.61 26.86
CA GLY A 343 11.32 -2.11 26.30
C GLY A 343 11.16 -3.25 25.29
N GLU A 344 9.97 -3.83 25.14
CA GLU A 344 9.69 -4.84 24.09
C GLU A 344 9.64 -4.20 22.70
N GLU A 345 10.09 -4.96 21.70
CA GLU A 345 10.01 -4.59 20.29
C GLU A 345 8.57 -4.72 19.80
N ILE A 346 8.09 -3.73 19.07
CA ILE A 346 6.78 -3.71 18.42
C ILE A 346 6.98 -4.24 17.00
N CYS A 347 6.43 -5.42 16.75
CA CYS A 347 6.55 -6.13 15.48
C CYS A 347 5.18 -6.30 14.82
N ILE A 348 5.15 -6.07 13.50
CA ILE A 348 3.99 -6.33 12.63
C ILE A 348 4.26 -7.55 11.75
N SER A 349 3.25 -8.03 11.03
CA SER A 349 3.47 -9.02 9.96
C SER A 349 3.66 -8.32 8.62
N TYR A 350 4.56 -8.85 7.80
CA TYR A 350 4.77 -8.47 6.39
C TYR A 350 4.14 -9.50 5.44
N LEU A 351 3.54 -10.52 6.04
CA LEU A 351 2.81 -11.61 5.40
C LEU A 351 1.33 -11.44 5.71
N ASP A 352 0.46 -11.78 4.75
CA ASP A 352 -0.98 -11.85 4.97
C ASP A 352 -1.37 -12.98 5.95
N CYS A 353 -2.65 -13.05 6.32
CA CYS A 353 -3.12 -14.06 7.28
C CYS A 353 -2.88 -15.49 6.81
N CYS A 354 -3.14 -15.79 5.54
CA CYS A 354 -2.97 -17.13 4.96
C CYS A 354 -1.49 -17.53 4.95
N GLN A 355 -0.62 -16.65 4.45
CA GLN A 355 0.83 -16.84 4.40
C GLN A 355 1.44 -17.02 5.80
N ARG A 356 0.93 -16.33 6.82
CA ARG A 356 1.42 -16.47 8.20
C ARG A 356 1.22 -17.87 8.77
N ASP A 357 0.19 -18.58 8.31
CA ASP A 357 -0.15 -19.91 8.80
C ASP A 357 0.50 -21.03 8.00
N ARG A 358 1.10 -20.73 6.84
CA ARG A 358 1.94 -21.66 6.06
C ARG A 358 3.18 -22.13 6.82
N SER A 359 3.85 -23.12 6.26
CA SER A 359 5.09 -23.72 6.79
C SER A 359 6.20 -22.69 7.02
N ARG A 360 7.17 -23.04 7.89
CA ARG A 360 8.38 -22.21 8.11
C ARG A 360 9.13 -21.96 6.80
N HIS A 361 9.21 -22.98 5.94
CA HIS A 361 9.83 -22.89 4.63
C HIS A 361 9.16 -21.83 3.76
N SER A 362 7.85 -21.96 3.56
CA SER A 362 7.07 -21.09 2.67
C SER A 362 7.12 -19.64 3.16
N ARG A 363 7.00 -19.39 4.48
CA ARG A 363 7.19 -18.05 5.06
C ARG A 363 8.59 -17.50 4.82
N HIS A 364 9.64 -18.31 4.99
CA HIS A 364 11.01 -17.88 4.75
C HIS A 364 11.28 -17.62 3.27
N LYS A 365 10.73 -18.41 2.36
CA LYS A 365 10.82 -18.19 0.92
C LYS A 365 10.26 -16.80 0.57
N ILE A 366 9.01 -16.53 0.96
CA ILE A 366 8.34 -15.24 0.71
C ILE A 366 9.13 -14.08 1.32
N LEU A 367 9.57 -14.19 2.58
CA LEU A 367 10.30 -13.11 3.25
C LEU A 367 11.70 -12.86 2.66
N ARG A 368 12.42 -13.92 2.28
CA ARG A 368 13.72 -13.79 1.62
C ARG A 368 13.56 -13.10 0.28
N GLU A 369 12.61 -13.53 -0.53
CA GLU A 369 12.45 -12.98 -1.86
C GLU A 369 11.92 -11.54 -1.83
N ASN A 370 10.96 -11.20 -0.95
CA ASN A 370 10.36 -9.86 -0.91
C ASN A 370 11.16 -8.83 -0.10
N TYR A 371 11.84 -9.27 0.96
CA TYR A 371 12.41 -8.36 1.96
C TYR A 371 13.89 -8.66 2.27
N LEU A 372 14.48 -9.65 1.61
CA LEU A 372 15.89 -10.02 1.69
C LEU A 372 16.37 -10.27 3.13
N PHE A 373 15.55 -10.96 3.94
CA PHE A 373 15.96 -11.39 5.27
C PHE A 373 15.39 -12.77 5.63
N VAL A 374 15.97 -13.39 6.67
CA VAL A 374 15.48 -14.65 7.25
C VAL A 374 14.88 -14.35 8.61
N CYS A 375 13.60 -14.72 8.80
CA CYS A 375 12.93 -14.50 10.07
C CYS A 375 13.49 -15.41 11.17
N SER A 376 13.74 -14.82 12.33
CA SER A 376 14.17 -15.51 13.56
C SER A 376 13.22 -15.25 14.73
N CYS A 377 11.94 -14.99 14.43
CA CYS A 377 10.91 -14.80 15.46
C CYS A 377 10.65 -16.11 16.24
N PRO A 378 10.02 -16.06 17.43
CA PRO A 378 9.83 -17.25 18.25
C PRO A 378 9.09 -18.39 17.52
N LYS A 379 8.12 -18.09 16.65
CA LYS A 379 7.45 -19.09 15.79
C LYS A 379 8.43 -19.76 14.82
N CYS A 380 9.29 -19.00 14.15
CA CYS A 380 10.29 -19.57 13.24
C CYS A 380 11.38 -20.37 13.97
N THR A 381 11.71 -20.00 15.21
CA THR A 381 12.67 -20.75 16.05
C THR A 381 12.08 -22.05 16.57
N SER A 382 10.81 -22.06 16.98
CA SER A 382 10.17 -23.28 17.48
C SER A 382 9.97 -24.34 16.39
N GLN A 383 9.90 -23.93 15.12
CA GLN A 383 9.67 -24.80 13.96
C GLN A 383 10.96 -25.21 13.23
N ILE A 384 12.14 -25.07 13.84
CA ILE A 384 13.43 -25.39 13.17
C ILE A 384 13.54 -26.87 12.77
N ASP A 385 13.00 -27.77 13.59
CA ASP A 385 13.09 -29.22 13.40
C ASP A 385 11.83 -29.82 12.72
N GLU A 386 10.85 -28.98 12.34
CA GLU A 386 9.69 -29.43 11.58
C GLU A 386 10.09 -29.73 10.14
N LEU A 387 9.54 -30.80 9.55
CA LEU A 387 9.77 -31.12 8.15
C LEU A 387 9.17 -30.01 7.28
N ASP A 388 9.88 -29.64 6.22
CA ASP A 388 9.38 -28.75 5.17
C ASP A 388 8.31 -29.52 4.36
N VAL A 389 7.11 -29.67 4.92
CA VAL A 389 5.97 -30.26 4.23
C VAL A 389 5.21 -29.11 3.56
N THR A 390 5.45 -28.91 2.27
CA THR A 390 4.57 -28.14 1.40
C THR A 390 3.41 -29.07 1.01
N SER A 391 2.16 -28.65 1.18
CA SER A 391 1.03 -29.39 0.59
C SER A 391 1.12 -29.34 -0.93
N GLU A 392 0.54 -30.31 -1.63
CA GLU A 392 0.47 -30.30 -3.11
C GLU A 392 -0.19 -29.01 -3.64
N GLU A 393 -1.13 -28.43 -2.88
CA GLU A 393 -1.72 -27.10 -3.13
C GLU A 393 -0.72 -25.93 -3.05
N GLU A 394 0.38 -26.07 -2.29
CA GLU A 394 1.45 -25.05 -2.20
C GLU A 394 2.46 -25.13 -3.37
N GLU A 395 2.49 -26.25 -4.13
CA GLU A 395 3.31 -26.39 -5.34
C GLU A 395 2.62 -25.72 -6.54
N GLU A 396 1.30 -25.89 -6.71
CA GLU A 396 0.53 -25.30 -7.80
C GLU A 396 0.48 -23.75 -7.76
N GLU A 397 0.40 -23.13 -6.57
CA GLU A 397 0.49 -21.67 -6.45
C GLU A 397 1.89 -21.12 -6.80
N GLY A 398 2.94 -21.92 -6.57
CA GLY A 398 4.31 -21.55 -6.93
C GLY A 398 4.59 -21.66 -8.43
N GLU A 399 3.87 -22.54 -9.14
CA GLU A 399 3.94 -22.70 -10.59
C GLU A 399 3.04 -21.69 -11.33
N ALA A 400 1.89 -21.31 -10.76
CA ALA A 400 1.01 -20.27 -11.33
C ALA A 400 1.66 -18.87 -11.40
N GLU A 401 2.60 -18.55 -10.49
CA GLU A 401 3.40 -17.32 -10.57
C GLU A 401 4.60 -17.42 -11.54
N GLY A 402 4.93 -18.63 -12.03
CA GLY A 402 6.08 -18.91 -12.89
C GLY A 402 5.75 -19.31 -14.34
N GLU A 403 4.54 -19.76 -14.62
CA GLU A 403 4.12 -20.26 -15.94
C GLU A 403 2.96 -19.43 -16.51
N THR A 404 3.29 -18.27 -17.08
CA THR A 404 2.58 -17.83 -18.30
C THR A 404 3.46 -18.19 -19.49
N GLU A 405 3.64 -19.50 -19.72
CA GLU A 405 4.18 -19.99 -20.99
C GLU A 405 3.18 -19.63 -22.10
N GLY A 406 3.73 -19.09 -23.18
CA GLY A 406 2.97 -18.54 -24.28
C GLY A 406 2.22 -19.62 -25.04
N ASP A 407 0.90 -19.48 -25.11
CA ASP A 407 0.14 -20.02 -26.23
C ASP A 407 0.10 -18.99 -27.35
N GLU A 408 0.81 -19.35 -28.43
CA GLU A 408 0.77 -18.76 -29.75
C GLU A 408 -0.69 -18.62 -30.23
N MET A 409 -1.19 -17.40 -30.39
CA MET A 409 -2.32 -17.17 -31.30
C MET A 409 -1.76 -16.70 -32.65
N GLU A 410 -1.63 -17.68 -33.53
CA GLU A 410 -1.45 -17.49 -34.97
C GLU A 410 -2.54 -16.60 -35.57
N ASP A 411 -2.11 -15.84 -36.58
CA ASP A 411 -2.91 -15.03 -37.49
C ASP A 411 -4.16 -15.75 -38.01
N GLU A 412 -5.32 -15.08 -37.98
CA GLU A 412 -6.26 -15.22 -39.08
C GLU A 412 -6.90 -13.87 -39.44
N MET A 413 -6.32 -13.24 -40.47
CA MET A 413 -7.00 -12.25 -41.27
C MET A 413 -8.27 -12.85 -41.87
N THR A 414 -9.41 -12.18 -41.70
CA THR A 414 -10.46 -12.22 -42.74
C THR A 414 -11.04 -10.82 -42.96
N ASP A 415 -11.03 -10.43 -44.23
CA ASP A 415 -11.65 -9.25 -44.81
C ASP A 415 -13.16 -9.19 -44.52
N VAL A 416 -13.69 -8.02 -44.17
CA VAL A 416 -14.71 -7.20 -44.90
C VAL A 416 -14.99 -5.92 -44.11
#